data_AF-A0A1Q9S6C9-F1
#
_entry.id   AF-A0A1Q9S6C9-F1
#
_cell.length_a   1.000
_cell.length_b   1.000
_cell.length_c   1.000
_cell.angle_alpha   90.00
_cell.angle_beta   90.00
_cell.angle_gamma   90.00
#
_symmetry.space_group_name_H-M   'P 1'
#
loop_
_entity.id
_entity.type
_entity.pdbx_description
1 polymer ?
#
loop_
_entity_poly.entity_id
_entity_poly.type
_entity_poly.pdbx_seq_one_letter_code
_entity_poly.pdbx_strand_id
1 'polypeptide(L)'
;MIAHVAGLPFFLQDERGLGPAGYSAVFAMDATGMVLASNTNRLLLRRWTAHRILNVSVPAMLASGVVFALLLRAEAPLVAVLPSLFLMVSTWGFVMPNAVAAGMSVERTAAGRASAILGATQFGISAFSAPLVGTLPVLAGVPPMATVIVVCLAGAAVVQLVARFVPAGQGEASGRAPARPS
;
A
#
# COMPACT_ATOMS: atom_id res chain seq x y z
N MET A 1 2.47 1.86 -5.30
CA MET A 1 3.29 3.07 -5.07
C MET A 1 4.17 3.44 -6.25
N ILE A 2 4.97 2.54 -6.82
CA ILE A 2 5.82 2.88 -8.00
C ILE A 2 5.01 3.46 -9.15
N ALA A 3 3.86 2.88 -9.49
CA ALA A 3 2.97 3.42 -10.53
C ALA A 3 2.53 4.87 -10.27
N HIS A 4 2.28 5.23 -9.00
CA HIS A 4 1.95 6.58 -8.59
C HIS A 4 3.15 7.53 -8.75
N VAL A 5 4.32 7.15 -8.22
CA VAL A 5 5.54 7.98 -8.33
C VAL A 5 5.95 8.19 -9.78
N ALA A 6 5.80 7.16 -10.62
CA ALA A 6 6.14 7.21 -12.03
C ALA A 6 5.15 8.06 -12.84
N GLY A 7 3.85 7.96 -12.59
CA GLY A 7 2.82 8.63 -13.39
C GLY A 7 2.42 10.02 -12.91
N LEU A 8 2.58 10.32 -11.62
CA LEU A 8 2.08 11.57 -11.03
C LEU A 8 2.72 12.83 -11.63
N PRO A 9 4.05 12.88 -11.92
CA PRO A 9 4.65 14.04 -12.58
C PRO A 9 4.02 14.33 -13.95
N PHE A 10 3.85 13.32 -14.80
CA PHE A 10 3.23 13.46 -16.11
C PHE A 10 1.79 13.99 -15.99
N PHE A 11 1.01 13.42 -15.07
CA PHE A 11 -0.36 13.87 -14.85
C PHE A 11 -0.43 15.31 -14.30
N LEU A 12 0.34 15.64 -13.25
CA LEU A 12 0.24 16.95 -12.62
C LEU A 12 0.92 18.05 -13.43
N GLN A 13 2.10 17.79 -14.00
CA GLN A 13 2.89 18.81 -14.69
C GLN A 13 2.51 18.90 -16.17
N ASP A 14 2.47 17.78 -16.90
CA ASP A 14 2.26 17.81 -18.36
C ASP A 14 0.78 17.93 -18.71
N GLU A 15 -0.11 17.13 -18.10
CA GLU A 15 -1.54 17.17 -18.42
C GLU A 15 -2.29 18.30 -17.71
N ARG A 16 -1.93 18.60 -16.46
CA ARG A 16 -2.62 19.59 -15.61
C ARG A 16 -1.92 20.93 -15.49
N GLY A 17 -0.73 21.08 -16.08
CA GLY A 17 0.02 22.35 -16.12
C GLY A 17 0.51 22.83 -14.76
N LEU A 18 0.59 21.96 -13.75
CA LEU A 18 1.09 22.33 -12.43
C LEU A 18 2.60 22.55 -12.50
N GLY A 19 3.06 23.75 -12.13
CA GLY A 19 4.49 24.07 -12.13
C GLY A 19 5.31 23.19 -11.16
N PRO A 20 6.64 23.12 -11.30
CA PRO A 20 7.52 22.29 -10.47
C PRO A 20 7.41 22.56 -8.96
N ALA A 21 7.17 23.82 -8.57
CA ALA A 21 6.95 24.20 -7.17
C ALA A 21 5.64 23.63 -6.61
N GLY A 22 4.57 23.64 -7.43
CA GLY A 22 3.29 23.04 -7.06
C GLY A 22 3.39 21.52 -6.91
N TYR A 23 4.06 20.85 -7.85
CA TYR A 23 4.34 19.41 -7.74
C TYR A 23 5.15 19.08 -6.48
N SER A 24 6.21 19.85 -6.18
CA SER A 24 7.03 19.65 -4.98
C SER A 24 6.22 19.83 -3.70
N ALA A 25 5.28 20.78 -3.66
CA ALA A 25 4.38 20.98 -2.52
C ALA A 25 3.43 19.79 -2.33
N VAL A 26 2.85 19.26 -3.41
CA VAL A 26 2.01 18.05 -3.36
C VAL A 26 2.81 16.86 -2.83
N PHE A 27 4.02 16.65 -3.35
CA PHE A 27 4.88 15.56 -2.90
C PHE A 27 5.27 15.70 -1.41
N ALA A 28 5.58 16.92 -0.96
CA ALA A 28 5.89 17.20 0.44
C ALA A 28 4.68 16.94 1.36
N MET A 29 3.47 17.29 0.90
CA MET A 29 2.23 17.02 1.62
C MET A 29 2.02 15.50 1.75
N ASP A 30 2.13 14.75 0.67
CA ASP A 30 2.00 13.28 0.66
C ASP A 30 3.04 12.60 1.58
N ALA A 31 4.30 13.06 1.53
CA ALA A 31 5.35 12.57 2.42
C ALA A 31 5.02 12.84 3.90
N THR A 32 4.52 14.04 4.21
CA THR A 32 4.11 14.42 5.57
C THR A 32 2.96 13.54 6.06
N GLY A 33 1.95 13.32 5.22
CA GLY A 33 0.82 12.42 5.51
C GLY A 33 1.29 10.99 5.80
N MET A 34 2.22 10.46 5.01
CA MET A 34 2.80 9.14 5.21
C MET A 34 3.59 9.03 6.53
N VAL A 35 4.36 10.06 6.90
CA VAL A 35 5.09 10.11 8.18
C VAL A 35 4.12 10.17 9.36
N LEU A 36 3.11 11.03 9.30
CA LEU A 36 2.09 11.14 10.34
C LEU A 36 1.30 9.84 10.50
N ALA A 37 0.92 9.20 9.40
CA ALA A 37 0.28 7.89 9.39
C ALA A 37 1.17 6.82 10.03
N SER A 38 2.45 6.79 9.68
CA SER A 38 3.41 5.82 10.25
C SER A 38 3.62 6.01 11.75
N ASN A 39 3.69 7.26 12.22
CA ASN A 39 3.77 7.57 13.64
C ASN A 39 2.49 7.20 14.39
N THR A 40 1.33 7.50 13.79
CA THR A 40 0.02 7.11 14.32
C THR A 40 -0.10 5.59 14.39
N ASN A 41 0.37 4.88 13.37
CA ASN A 41 0.40 3.42 13.32
C ASN A 41 1.18 2.82 14.51
N ARG A 42 2.34 3.38 14.85
CA ARG A 42 3.12 2.96 16.03
C ARG A 42 2.31 3.08 17.32
N LEU A 43 1.50 4.12 17.47
CA LEU A 43 0.63 4.31 18.62
C LEU A 43 -0.54 3.32 18.60
N LEU A 44 -1.17 3.08 17.45
CA LEU A 44 -2.26 2.12 17.28
C LEU A 44 -1.82 0.68 17.60
N LEU A 45 -0.59 0.32 17.25
CA LEU A 45 -0.02 -1.00 17.55
C LEU A 45 0.14 -1.29 19.05
N ARG A 46 0.05 -0.27 19.93
CA ARG A 46 -0.02 -0.48 21.38
C ARG A 46 -1.34 -1.07 21.84
N ARG A 47 -2.42 -0.92 21.05
CA ARG A 47 -3.77 -1.37 21.38
C ARG A 47 -4.32 -2.42 20.42
N TRP A 48 -3.89 -2.40 19.16
CA TRP A 48 -4.39 -3.28 18.10
C TRP A 48 -3.27 -4.09 17.44
N THR A 49 -3.62 -5.25 16.87
CA THR A 49 -2.68 -6.08 16.12
C THR A 49 -2.48 -5.57 14.70
N ALA A 50 -1.32 -5.86 14.10
CA ALA A 50 -1.01 -5.50 12.70
C ALA A 50 -2.10 -5.98 11.72
N HIS A 51 -2.63 -7.20 11.91
CA HIS A 51 -3.73 -7.73 11.12
C HIS A 51 -5.02 -6.90 11.25
N ARG A 52 -5.39 -6.43 12.45
CA ARG A 52 -6.57 -5.57 12.63
C ARG A 52 -6.39 -4.24 11.92
N ILE A 53 -5.20 -3.65 12.00
CA ILE A 53 -4.90 -2.38 11.33
C ILE A 53 -4.98 -2.57 9.81
N LEU A 54 -4.36 -3.62 9.27
CA LEU A 54 -4.44 -3.97 7.86
C LEU A 54 -5.89 -4.12 7.40
N ASN A 55 -6.72 -4.81 8.18
CA ASN A 55 -8.10 -5.10 7.82
C ASN A 55 -8.98 -3.86 7.61
N VAL A 56 -8.57 -2.72 8.17
CA VAL A 56 -9.21 -1.41 8.00
C VAL A 56 -8.49 -0.57 6.95
N SER A 57 -7.15 -0.53 6.99
CA SER A 57 -6.36 0.35 6.13
C SER A 57 -6.32 -0.10 4.67
N VAL A 58 -6.32 -1.40 4.37
CA VAL A 58 -6.33 -1.87 2.98
C VAL A 58 -7.64 -1.53 2.25
N PRO A 59 -8.84 -1.79 2.81
CA PRO A 59 -10.08 -1.31 2.21
C PRO A 59 -10.15 0.21 2.08
N ALA A 60 -9.68 0.96 3.08
CA ALA A 60 -9.64 2.42 3.01
C ALA A 60 -8.70 2.93 1.88
N MET A 61 -7.55 2.29 1.70
CA MET A 61 -6.61 2.60 0.63
C MET A 61 -7.20 2.26 -0.75
N LEU A 62 -7.89 1.12 -0.87
CA LEU A 62 -8.59 0.76 -2.11
C LEU A 62 -9.72 1.75 -2.42
N ALA A 63 -10.56 2.09 -1.45
CA ALA A 63 -11.66 3.03 -1.63
C ALA A 63 -11.16 4.41 -2.08
N SER A 64 -10.14 4.96 -1.41
CA SER A 64 -9.51 6.23 -1.81
C SER A 64 -8.85 6.17 -3.18
N GLY A 65 -8.24 5.03 -3.55
CA GLY A 65 -7.69 4.81 -4.90
C GLY A 65 -8.77 4.73 -5.99
N VAL A 66 -9.93 4.12 -5.69
CA VAL A 66 -11.07 4.09 -6.60
C VAL A 66 -11.67 5.49 -6.77
N VAL A 67 -11.87 6.23 -5.67
CA VAL A 67 -12.34 7.63 -5.73
C VAL A 67 -11.38 8.48 -6.57
N PHE A 68 -10.07 8.32 -6.37
CA PHE A 68 -9.05 9.01 -7.17
C PHE A 68 -9.21 8.68 -8.66
N ALA A 69 -9.31 7.39 -9.02
CA ALA A 69 -9.49 6.99 -10.42
C ALA A 69 -10.79 7.52 -11.04
N LEU A 70 -11.90 7.55 -10.29
CA LEU A 70 -13.17 8.10 -10.73
C LEU A 70 -13.10 9.62 -10.94
N LEU A 71 -12.41 10.35 -10.06
CA LEU A 71 -12.19 11.79 -10.21
C LEU A 71 -11.34 12.10 -11.44
N LEU A 72 -10.33 11.28 -11.73
CA LEU A 72 -9.54 11.41 -12.97
C LEU A 72 -10.39 11.16 -14.21
N ARG A 73 -11.22 10.10 -14.18
CA ARG A 73 -12.15 9.78 -15.28
C ARG A 73 -13.14 10.90 -15.57
N ALA A 74 -13.59 11.60 -14.52
CA ALA A 74 -14.53 12.70 -14.61
C ALA A 74 -13.86 14.05 -14.92
N GLU A 75 -12.55 14.06 -15.19
CA GLU A 75 -11.76 15.28 -15.42
C GLU A 75 -11.93 16.34 -14.31
N ALA A 76 -12.17 15.89 -13.07
CA ALA A 76 -12.50 16.75 -11.94
C ALA A 76 -11.40 17.80 -11.66
N PRO A 77 -11.70 18.96 -11.07
CA PRO A 77 -10.68 19.95 -10.74
C PRO A 77 -9.63 19.41 -9.77
N LEU A 78 -8.39 19.90 -9.84
CA LEU A 78 -7.29 19.47 -8.96
C LEU A 78 -7.63 19.55 -7.47
N VAL A 79 -8.42 20.54 -7.07
CA VAL A 79 -8.90 20.71 -5.68
C VAL A 79 -9.69 19.50 -5.18
N ALA A 80 -10.36 18.75 -6.06
CA ALA A 80 -11.05 17.51 -5.72
C ALA A 80 -10.11 16.29 -5.76
N VAL A 81 -9.16 16.27 -6.70
CA VAL A 81 -8.23 15.14 -6.92
C VAL A 81 -7.18 15.04 -5.81
N LEU A 82 -6.59 16.16 -5.40
CA LEU A 82 -5.48 16.20 -4.45
C LEU A 82 -5.82 15.63 -3.07
N PRO A 83 -7.00 15.90 -2.45
CA PRO A 83 -7.37 15.28 -1.19
C PRO A 83 -7.51 13.75 -1.28
N SER A 84 -8.07 13.24 -2.39
CA SER A 84 -8.19 11.78 -2.59
C SER A 84 -6.84 11.12 -2.75
N LEU A 85 -5.93 11.77 -3.49
CA LEU A 85 -4.54 11.35 -3.66
C LEU A 85 -3.83 11.30 -2.31
N PHE A 86 -3.91 12.39 -1.55
CA PHE A 86 -3.30 12.52 -0.23
C PHE A 86 -3.79 11.44 0.73
N LEU A 87 -5.09 11.16 0.76
CA LEU A 87 -5.65 10.13 1.62
C LEU A 87 -5.13 8.74 1.22
N MET A 88 -5.09 8.44 -0.07
CA MET A 88 -4.56 7.17 -0.59
C MET A 88 -3.09 6.99 -0.21
N VAL A 89 -2.25 8.00 -0.45
CA VAL A 89 -0.81 7.94 -0.16
C VAL A 89 -0.53 7.92 1.34
N SER A 90 -1.27 8.69 2.14
CA SER A 90 -1.15 8.66 3.61
C SER A 90 -1.48 7.28 4.17
N THR A 91 -2.49 6.59 3.62
CA THR A 91 -2.89 5.26 4.07
C THR A 91 -1.78 4.22 3.88
N TRP A 92 -0.87 4.43 2.91
CA TRP A 92 0.31 3.59 2.73
C TRP A 92 1.20 3.52 3.98
N GLY A 93 1.27 4.61 4.77
CA GLY A 93 2.00 4.66 6.04
C GLY A 93 1.45 3.71 7.11
N PHE A 94 0.20 3.25 6.97
CA PHE A 94 -0.35 2.15 7.77
C PHE A 94 -0.12 0.80 7.09
N VAL A 95 -0.36 0.69 5.79
CA VAL A 95 -0.37 -0.60 5.10
C VAL A 95 1.02 -1.23 5.04
N MET A 96 2.04 -0.49 4.58
CA MET A 96 3.38 -1.05 4.35
C MET A 96 4.03 -1.65 5.60
N PRO A 97 4.18 -0.93 6.72
CA PRO A 97 4.86 -1.49 7.90
C PRO A 97 4.11 -2.71 8.48
N ASN A 98 2.78 -2.70 8.47
CA ASN A 98 2.01 -3.82 8.98
C ASN A 98 2.02 -5.03 8.03
N ALA A 99 2.02 -4.81 6.71
CA ALA A 99 2.11 -5.88 5.72
C ALA A 99 3.47 -6.60 5.81
N VAL A 100 4.55 -5.84 5.95
CA VAL A 100 5.89 -6.40 6.16
C VAL A 100 5.95 -7.20 7.48
N ALA A 101 5.42 -6.64 8.57
CA ALA A 101 5.36 -7.34 9.85
C ALA A 101 4.54 -8.65 9.76
N ALA A 102 3.39 -8.63 9.09
CA ALA A 102 2.57 -9.81 8.87
C ALA A 102 3.31 -10.87 8.04
N GLY A 103 4.01 -10.47 6.96
CA GLY A 103 4.80 -11.38 6.13
C GLY A 103 5.96 -12.03 6.90
N MET A 104 6.66 -11.27 7.73
CA MET A 104 7.74 -11.80 8.58
C MET A 104 7.23 -12.71 9.70
N SER A 105 5.98 -12.54 10.14
CA SER A 105 5.40 -13.36 11.21
C SER A 105 5.10 -14.81 10.80
N VAL A 106 5.07 -15.10 9.49
CA VAL A 106 4.82 -16.44 8.94
C VAL A 106 5.95 -17.42 9.29
N GLU A 107 7.20 -16.95 9.31
CA GLU A 107 8.38 -17.77 9.55
C GLU A 107 9.29 -17.10 10.59
N ARG A 108 8.94 -17.25 11.87
CA ARG A 108 9.67 -16.64 13.00
C ARG A 108 11.12 -17.16 13.13
N THR A 109 11.37 -18.39 12.70
CA THR A 109 12.65 -19.09 12.78
C THR A 109 13.65 -18.70 11.68
N ALA A 110 13.19 -18.08 10.58
CA ALA A 110 14.04 -17.68 9.47
C ALA A 110 13.70 -16.29 8.91
N ALA A 111 13.70 -15.28 9.78
CA ALA A 111 13.42 -13.89 9.42
C ALA A 111 14.25 -13.36 8.24
N GLY A 112 15.51 -13.81 8.08
CA GLY A 112 16.36 -13.46 6.94
C GLY A 112 15.82 -13.98 5.60
N ARG A 113 15.32 -15.23 5.55
CA ARG A 113 14.72 -15.82 4.34
C ARG A 113 13.39 -15.14 4.01
N ALA A 114 12.56 -14.89 5.03
CA ALA A 114 11.30 -14.19 4.85
C ALA A 114 11.51 -12.78 4.27
N SER A 115 12.49 -12.04 4.79
CA SER A 115 12.83 -10.70 4.30
C SER A 115 13.38 -10.70 2.88
N ALA A 116 14.18 -11.71 2.52
CA ALA A 116 14.69 -11.88 1.16
C ALA A 116 13.56 -12.14 0.15
N ILE A 117 12.60 -13.02 0.48
CA ILE A 117 11.45 -13.31 -0.38
C ILE A 117 10.56 -12.07 -0.51
N LEU A 118 10.24 -11.41 0.61
CA LEU A 118 9.44 -10.17 0.61
C LEU A 118 10.08 -9.10 -0.28
N GLY A 119 11.39 -8.88 -0.13
CA GLY A 119 12.15 -7.94 -0.95
C GLY A 119 12.14 -8.34 -2.43
N ALA A 120 12.43 -9.61 -2.74
CA ALA A 120 12.44 -10.11 -4.12
C ALA A 120 11.06 -9.94 -4.79
N THR A 121 9.97 -10.24 -4.09
CA THR A 121 8.60 -10.04 -4.60
C THR A 121 8.29 -8.56 -4.79
N GLN A 122 8.66 -7.71 -3.82
CA GLN A 122 8.44 -6.26 -3.93
C GLN A 122 9.19 -5.65 -5.11
N PHE A 123 10.47 -6.00 -5.29
CA PHE A 123 11.27 -5.55 -6.42
C PHE A 123 10.75 -6.10 -7.74
N GLY A 124 10.39 -7.38 -7.79
CA GLY A 124 9.81 -8.01 -8.97
C GLY A 124 8.54 -7.27 -9.45
N ILE A 125 7.57 -7.05 -8.56
CA ILE A 125 6.34 -6.32 -8.88
C ILE A 125 6.65 -4.87 -9.30
N SER A 126 7.61 -4.23 -8.61
CA SER A 126 8.00 -2.85 -8.89
C SER A 126 8.66 -2.69 -10.27
N ALA A 127 9.46 -3.66 -10.70
CA ALA A 127 10.15 -3.67 -11.99
C ALA A 127 9.17 -3.64 -13.17
N PHE A 128 8.03 -4.31 -13.04
CA PHE A 128 6.99 -4.30 -14.09
C PHE A 128 6.07 -3.09 -14.00
N SER A 129 5.88 -2.51 -12.81
CA SER A 129 4.90 -1.44 -12.57
C SER A 129 5.19 -0.16 -13.36
N ALA A 130 6.46 0.28 -13.45
CA ALA A 130 6.81 1.51 -14.15
C ALA A 130 6.64 1.40 -15.68
N PRO A 131 7.15 0.35 -16.37
CA PRO A 131 6.87 0.12 -17.78
C PRO A 131 5.38 0.00 -18.12
N LEU A 132 4.60 -0.62 -17.23
CA LEU A 132 3.14 -0.73 -17.40
C LEU A 132 2.48 0.65 -17.47
N VAL A 133 2.86 1.58 -16.59
CA VAL A 133 2.29 2.95 -16.62
C VAL A 133 2.67 3.69 -17.91
N GLY A 134 3.89 3.49 -18.41
CA GLY A 134 4.36 4.17 -19.63
C GLY A 134 3.85 3.58 -20.95
N THR A 135 3.49 2.28 -20.98
CA THR A 135 3.10 1.59 -22.22
C THR A 135 1.60 1.32 -22.33
N LEU A 136 0.86 1.33 -21.22
CA LEU A 136 -0.58 1.11 -21.27
C LEU A 136 -1.30 2.32 -21.90
N PRO A 137 -2.26 2.08 -22.82
CA PRO A 137 -3.12 3.15 -23.31
C PRO A 137 -4.10 3.59 -22.23
N VAL A 138 -4.70 4.77 -22.43
CA VAL A 138 -5.85 5.22 -21.62
C VAL A 138 -6.98 4.20 -21.77
N LEU A 139 -7.51 3.72 -20.64
CA LEU A 139 -8.58 2.73 -20.60
C LEU A 139 -9.83 3.38 -19.99
N ALA A 140 -10.94 3.35 -20.72
CA ALA A 140 -12.23 3.90 -20.27
C ALA A 140 -12.16 5.37 -19.75
N GLY A 141 -11.29 6.19 -20.34
CA GLY A 141 -11.05 7.58 -19.94
C GLY A 141 -10.23 7.75 -18.66
N VAL A 142 -9.61 6.67 -18.15
CA VAL A 142 -8.78 6.70 -16.95
C VAL A 142 -7.29 6.69 -17.34
N PRO A 143 -6.46 7.60 -16.77
CA PRO A 143 -5.02 7.58 -17.00
C PRO A 143 -4.38 6.25 -16.60
N PRO A 144 -3.37 5.75 -17.35
CA PRO A 144 -2.75 4.44 -17.12
C PRO A 144 -2.28 4.21 -15.68
N MET A 145 -1.70 5.24 -15.06
CA MET A 145 -1.28 5.25 -13.65
C MET A 145 -2.41 4.82 -12.71
N ALA A 146 -3.59 5.42 -12.84
CA ALA A 146 -4.70 5.17 -11.92
C ALA A 146 -5.25 3.74 -12.10
N THR A 147 -5.28 3.24 -13.33
CA THR A 147 -5.67 1.85 -13.62
C THR A 147 -4.71 0.86 -12.95
N VAL A 148 -3.39 1.05 -13.12
CA VAL A 148 -2.38 0.17 -12.50
C VAL A 148 -2.49 0.22 -10.97
N ILE A 149 -2.69 1.42 -10.38
CA ILE A 149 -2.88 1.58 -8.94
C ILE A 149 -4.09 0.77 -8.46
N VAL A 150 -5.26 0.96 -9.07
CA VAL A 150 -6.50 0.28 -8.63
C VAL A 150 -6.37 -1.23 -8.76
N VAL A 151 -5.78 -1.74 -9.85
CA VAL A 151 -5.55 -3.18 -10.04
C VAL A 151 -4.64 -3.75 -8.95
N CYS A 152 -3.51 -3.08 -8.65
CA CYS A 152 -2.62 -3.51 -7.58
C CYS A 152 -3.28 -3.46 -6.20
N LEU A 153 -4.08 -2.43 -5.92
CA LEU A 153 -4.80 -2.29 -4.65
C LEU A 153 -5.90 -3.36 -4.50
N ALA A 154 -6.62 -3.68 -5.58
CA ALA A 154 -7.59 -4.76 -5.59
C ALA A 154 -6.92 -6.11 -5.33
N GLY A 155 -5.78 -6.38 -5.98
CA GLY A 155 -4.97 -7.57 -5.71
C GLY A 155 -4.54 -7.66 -4.24
N ALA A 156 -4.06 -6.56 -3.65
CA ALA A 156 -3.70 -6.52 -2.23
C ALA A 156 -4.89 -6.78 -1.30
N ALA A 157 -6.08 -6.26 -1.64
CA ALA A 157 -7.30 -6.53 -0.89
C ALA A 157 -7.73 -8.00 -1.00
N VAL A 158 -7.63 -8.61 -2.18
CA VAL A 158 -7.90 -10.05 -2.37
C VAL A 158 -6.93 -10.91 -1.55
N VAL A 159 -5.62 -10.63 -1.63
CA VAL A 159 -4.60 -11.34 -0.84
C VAL A 159 -4.90 -11.21 0.65
N GLN A 160 -5.26 -10.02 1.12
CA GLN A 160 -5.66 -9.83 2.51
C GLN A 160 -6.90 -10.65 2.87
N LEU A 161 -7.94 -10.65 2.03
CA LEU A 161 -9.16 -11.41 2.28
C LEU A 161 -8.85 -12.90 2.39
N VAL A 162 -8.09 -13.45 1.44
CA VAL A 162 -7.65 -14.86 1.47
C VAL A 162 -6.84 -15.14 2.74
N ALA A 163 -5.92 -14.25 3.12
CA ALA A 163 -5.12 -14.40 4.34
C ALA A 163 -5.96 -14.40 5.63
N ARG A 164 -7.16 -13.80 5.64
CA ARG A 164 -8.09 -13.90 6.78
C ARG A 164 -8.69 -15.29 6.92
N PHE A 165 -8.79 -16.06 5.83
CA PHE A 165 -9.39 -17.39 5.81
C PHE A 165 -8.39 -18.52 6.00
N VAL A 166 -7.08 -18.25 5.88
CA VAL A 166 -6.03 -19.22 6.20
C VAL A 166 -5.91 -19.32 7.73
N PRO A 167 -6.31 -20.44 8.36
CA PRO A 167 -6.17 -20.59 9.80
C PRO A 167 -4.68 -20.55 10.16
N ALA A 168 -4.32 -19.77 11.19
CA ALA A 168 -2.97 -19.83 11.74
C ALA A 168 -2.72 -21.26 12.22
N GLY A 169 -1.85 -21.98 11.51
CA GLY A 169 -1.47 -23.35 11.85
C GLY A 169 -0.99 -23.41 13.29
N GLN A 170 -1.68 -24.21 14.10
CA GLN A 170 -1.37 -24.47 15.50
C GLN A 170 -0.01 -25.19 15.60
N GLY A 171 1.08 -24.43 15.71
CA GLY A 171 2.42 -24.95 16.00
C GLY A 171 2.80 -24.96 17.49
N GLU A 172 1.88 -24.62 18.41
CA GLU A 172 2.20 -24.38 19.83
C GLU A 172 2.01 -25.61 20.75
N ALA A 173 1.62 -26.78 20.23
CA ALA A 173 1.23 -27.91 21.09
C ALA A 173 2.32 -28.96 21.41
N SER A 174 3.61 -28.73 21.09
CA SER A 174 4.67 -29.74 21.34
C SER A 174 5.89 -29.21 22.12
N GLY A 175 5.68 -28.27 23.04
CA GLY A 175 6.74 -27.68 23.87
C GLY A 175 6.53 -27.80 25.39
N ARG A 176 5.64 -28.65 25.88
CA ARG A 176 5.53 -28.91 27.33
C ARG A 176 6.65 -29.86 27.76
N ALA A 177 7.68 -29.27 28.38
CA ALA A 177 8.81 -29.94 29.02
C ALA A 177 8.37 -31.06 29.99
N PRO A 178 9.08 -32.20 30.06
CA PRO A 178 8.88 -33.16 31.12
C PRO A 178 9.39 -32.58 32.46
N ALA A 179 8.61 -32.81 33.50
CA ALA A 179 8.83 -32.37 34.87
C ALA A 179 10.20 -32.81 35.42
N ARG A 180 10.84 -31.94 36.21
CA ARG A 180 11.99 -32.30 37.03
C ARG A 180 11.54 -33.26 38.15
N PRO A 181 12.20 -34.41 38.36
CA PRO A 181 12.09 -35.13 39.62
C PRO A 181 13.03 -34.51 40.68
N SER A 182 12.49 -34.36 41.88
CA SER A 182 13.12 -34.01 43.16
C SER A 182 14.04 -35.10 43.68
#